data_AF-A0A6P0YYH0-F1
#
_entry.id   AF-A0A6P0YYH0-F1
#
_cell.length_a   1.000
_cell.length_b   1.000
_cell.length_c   1.000
_cell.angle_alpha   90.00
_cell.angle_beta   90.00
_cell.angle_gamma   90.00
#
_symmetry.space_group_name_H-M   'P 1'
#
loop_
_entity.id
_entity.type
_entity.pdbx_description
1 polymer ?
#
loop_
_entity_poly.entity_id
_entity_poly.type
_entity_poly.pdbx_seq_one_letter_code
_entity_poly.pdbx_strand_id
1 'polypeptide(L)'
;YPKVEGEIERIELDPAQMSKLESMSAFERATWYGLEGIWYDTLTAIATLKQSNPKNANIASTWEELLRSVGLEAISIQPLVQ
;
A
#
# COMPACT_ATOMS: atom_id res chain seq x y z
N TYR A 1 31.02 1.17 -11.12
CA TYR A 1 29.98 1.67 -10.19
C TYR A 1 28.64 1.11 -10.64
N PRO A 2 27.88 0.38 -9.82
CA PRO A 2 26.51 0.06 -10.19
C PRO A 2 25.67 1.34 -10.09
N LYS A 3 24.99 1.71 -11.18
CA LYS A 3 23.98 2.78 -11.18
C LYS A 3 22.65 2.18 -10.74
N VAL A 4 21.98 2.85 -9.81
CA VAL A 4 20.56 2.60 -9.54
C VAL A 4 19.79 3.56 -10.44
N GLU A 5 18.98 3.04 -11.35
CA GLU A 5 18.02 3.83 -12.12
C GLU A 5 16.66 3.72 -11.41
N GLY A 6 16.05 4.87 -11.11
CA GLY A 6 14.68 4.96 -10.62
C GLY A 6 13.83 5.56 -11.72
N GLU A 7 12.80 4.85 -12.14
CA GLU A 7 11.81 5.35 -13.10
C GLU A 7 10.68 6.02 -12.31
N ILE A 8 10.37 7.28 -12.64
CA ILE A 8 9.22 7.99 -12.08
C ILE A 8 8.13 7.94 -13.15
N GLU A 9 7.12 7.11 -12.95
CA GLU A 9 5.93 7.10 -13.78
C GLU A 9 4.84 7.97 -13.13
N ARG A 10 4.32 8.93 -13.91
CA ARG A 10 3.19 9.76 -13.49
C ARG A 10 1.93 9.13 -14.04
N ILE A 11 1.14 8.52 -13.17
CA ILE A 11 -0.18 8.00 -13.54
C ILE A 11 -1.14 9.20 -13.59
N GLU A 12 -1.55 9.61 -14.80
CA GLU A 12 -2.60 10.62 -14.95
C GLU A 12 -3.93 10.03 -14.49
N LEU A 13 -4.41 10.50 -13.34
CA LEU A 13 -5.73 10.17 -12.83
C LEU A 13 -6.77 11.02 -13.56
N ASP A 14 -7.69 10.38 -14.29
CA ASP A 14 -8.88 11.04 -14.83
C ASP A 14 -9.67 11.68 -13.66
N PRO A 15 -10.28 12.87 -13.82
CA PRO A 15 -11.21 13.47 -12.86
C PRO A 15 -12.18 12.48 -12.19
N ALA A 16 -12.70 11.50 -12.95
CA ALA A 16 -13.58 10.47 -12.40
C ALA A 16 -12.88 9.53 -11.41
N GLN A 17 -11.61 9.19 -11.66
CA GLN A 17 -10.77 8.40 -10.75
C GLN A 17 -10.43 9.20 -9.49
N MET A 18 -10.15 10.50 -9.63
CA MET A 18 -9.90 11.40 -8.50
C MET A 18 -11.11 11.48 -7.56
N SER A 19 -12.32 11.75 -8.08
CA SER A 19 -13.53 11.77 -7.26
C SER A 19 -13.82 10.42 -6.61
N LYS A 20 -13.51 9.31 -7.29
CA LYS A 20 -13.65 7.97 -6.72
C LYS A 20 -12.69 7.77 -5.54
N LEU A 21 -11.43 8.16 -5.67
CA LEU A 21 -10.46 8.10 -4.57
C LEU A 21 -10.87 8.96 -3.37
N GLU A 22 -11.40 10.17 -3.60
CA GLU A 22 -11.85 11.04 -2.52
C GLU A 22 -13.02 10.44 -1.72
N SER A 23 -13.90 9.70 -2.40
CA SER A 23 -15.04 9.02 -1.76
C SER A 23 -14.64 7.74 -1.00
N MET A 24 -13.48 7.17 -1.31
CA MET A 24 -12.99 5.92 -0.71
C MET A 24 -12.42 6.14 0.69
N SER A 25 -12.67 5.17 1.58
CA SER A 25 -11.96 5.07 2.85
C SER A 25 -10.44 4.95 2.63
N ALA A 26 -9.66 5.25 3.65
CA ALA A 26 -8.20 5.10 3.58
C ALA A 26 -7.77 3.67 3.23
N PHE A 27 -8.52 2.66 3.70
CA PHE A 27 -8.25 1.26 3.38
C PHE A 27 -8.60 0.92 1.92
N GLU A 28 -9.75 1.38 1.42
CA GLU A 28 -10.14 1.15 0.02
C GLU A 28 -9.17 1.83 -0.96
N ARG A 29 -8.70 3.05 -0.64
CA ARG A 29 -7.65 3.71 -1.42
C ARG A 29 -6.36 2.91 -1.45
N ALA A 30 -5.91 2.41 -0.31
CA ALA A 30 -4.72 1.59 -0.22
C ALA A 30 -4.83 0.33 -1.09
N THR A 31 -5.97 -0.37 -1.00
CA THR A 31 -6.24 -1.54 -1.85
C THR A 31 -6.26 -1.17 -3.34
N TRP A 32 -6.84 -0.02 -3.70
CA TRP A 32 -6.85 0.45 -5.08
C TRP A 32 -5.43 0.74 -5.61
N TYR A 33 -4.58 1.41 -4.84
CA TYR A 33 -3.17 1.61 -5.22
C TYR A 33 -2.46 0.28 -5.52
N GLY A 34 -2.76 -0.77 -4.76
CA GLY A 34 -2.16 -2.09 -4.96
C GLY A 34 -2.59 -2.73 -6.27
N LEU A 35 -3.87 -2.57 -6.62
CA LEU A 35 -4.43 -3.05 -7.89
C LEU A 35 -3.87 -2.32 -9.11
N GLU A 36 -3.56 -1.03 -8.97
CA GLU A 36 -2.94 -0.22 -10.03
C GLU A 36 -1.41 -0.38 -10.09
N GLY A 37 -0.82 -1.26 -9.27
CA GLY A 37 0.63 -1.49 -9.25
C GLY A 37 1.44 -0.42 -8.53
N ILE A 38 0.79 0.52 -7.84
CA ILE A 38 1.43 1.61 -7.08
C ILE A 38 1.87 1.08 -5.70
N TRP A 39 2.87 0.20 -5.73
CA TRP A 39 3.25 -0.61 -4.57
C TRP A 39 3.75 0.22 -3.37
N TYR A 40 4.47 1.34 -3.62
CA TYR A 40 5.03 2.17 -2.56
C TYR A 40 3.94 2.90 -1.76
N ASP A 41 2.97 3.50 -2.45
CA ASP A 41 1.85 4.19 -1.79
C ASP A 41 0.91 3.19 -1.10
N THR A 42 0.70 2.03 -1.70
CA THR A 42 -0.03 0.90 -1.09
C THR A 42 0.59 0.50 0.24
N LEU A 43 1.91 0.22 0.24
CA LEU A 43 2.65 -0.21 1.42
C LEU A 43 2.58 0.85 2.52
N THR A 44 2.81 2.12 2.16
CA THR A 44 2.77 3.25 3.09
C THR A 44 1.38 3.42 3.72
N ALA A 45 0.32 3.31 2.91
CA ALA A 45 -1.05 3.46 3.38
C ALA A 45 -1.48 2.32 4.31
N ILE A 46 -1.22 1.06 3.94
CA ILE A 46 -1.54 -0.09 4.80
C ILE A 46 -0.70 -0.07 6.09
N ALA A 47 0.58 0.30 6.02
CA ALA A 47 1.43 0.43 7.21
C ALA A 47 0.86 1.46 8.20
N THR A 48 0.45 2.63 7.71
CA THR A 48 -0.17 3.68 8.53
C THR A 48 -1.47 3.20 9.18
N LEU A 49 -2.30 2.47 8.42
CA LEU A 49 -3.54 1.88 8.93
C LEU A 49 -3.28 0.80 9.99
N LYS A 50 -2.25 -0.03 9.81
CA LYS A 50 -1.85 -1.08 10.78
C LYS A 50 -1.34 -0.47 12.07
N GLN A 51 -0.56 0.62 11.99
CA GLN A 51 -0.09 1.37 13.17
C GLN A 51 -1.25 2.03 13.93
N SER A 52 -2.20 2.62 13.21
CA SER A 52 -3.35 3.31 13.82
C SER A 52 -4.37 2.32 14.42
N ASN A 53 -4.51 1.13 13.82
CA ASN A 53 -5.49 0.12 14.19
C ASN A 53 -4.87 -1.27 14.33
N PRO A 54 -3.95 -1.49 15.29
CA PRO A 54 -3.18 -2.74 15.39
C PRO A 54 -4.03 -3.98 15.69
N LYS A 55 -5.25 -3.80 16.20
CA LYS A 55 -6.20 -4.90 16.50
C LYS A 55 -7.13 -5.26 15.34
N ASN A 56 -7.06 -4.53 14.22
CA ASN A 56 -7.93 -4.79 13.08
C ASN A 56 -7.39 -5.95 12.24
N ALA A 57 -8.06 -7.10 12.32
CA ALA A 57 -7.67 -8.32 11.63
C ALA A 57 -7.67 -8.17 10.09
N ASN A 58 -8.58 -7.36 9.53
CA ASN A 58 -8.63 -7.15 8.07
C ASN A 58 -7.38 -6.42 7.57
N ILE A 59 -6.93 -5.40 8.31
CA ILE A 59 -5.70 -4.67 7.99
C ILE A 59 -4.47 -5.59 8.14
N ALA A 60 -4.46 -6.44 9.17
CA ALA A 60 -3.38 -7.41 9.36
C ALA A 60 -3.31 -8.43 8.20
N SER A 61 -4.44 -9.02 7.79
CA SER A 61 -4.48 -9.96 6.64
C SER A 61 -4.02 -9.29 5.36
N THR A 62 -4.51 -8.07 5.10
CA THR A 62 -4.15 -7.30 3.89
C THR A 62 -2.66 -6.99 3.85
N TRP A 63 -2.07 -6.62 4.99
CA TRP A 63 -0.63 -6.41 5.12
C TRP A 63 0.18 -7.68 4.81
N GLU A 64 -0.25 -8.83 5.34
CA GLU A 64 0.41 -10.11 5.09
C GLU A 64 0.28 -10.56 3.64
N GLU A 65 -0.89 -10.39 3.02
CA GLU A 65 -1.11 -10.69 1.60
C GLU A 65 -0.29 -9.79 0.68
N LEU A 66 -0.25 -8.49 0.98
CA LEU A 66 0.53 -7.50 0.23
C LEU A 66 2.02 -7.86 0.25
N LEU A 67 2.58 -8.12 1.42
CA LEU A 67 4.00 -8.44 1.53
C LEU A 67 4.33 -9.79 0.90
N ARG A 68 3.43 -10.77 0.99
CA ARG A 68 3.61 -12.07 0.34
C ARG A 68 3.60 -11.99 -1.17
N SER A 69 2.77 -11.12 -1.77
CA SER A 69 2.71 -10.96 -3.23
C SER A 69 4.04 -10.46 -3.84
N VAL A 70 4.84 -9.74 -3.05
CA VAL A 70 6.16 -9.22 -3.43
C VAL A 70 7.33 -9.99 -2.80
N GLY A 71 7.07 -11.15 -2.16
CA GLY A 71 8.12 -12.00 -1.56
C GLY A 71 8.71 -11.47 -0.25
N LEU A 72 8.04 -10.54 0.42
CA LEU A 72 8.41 -9.94 1.71
C LEU A 72 7.66 -10.55 2.91
N GLU A 73 7.12 -11.76 2.77
CA GLU A 73 6.39 -12.47 3.82
C GLU A 73 7.16 -12.61 5.14
N ALA A 74 8.50 -12.67 5.10
CA ALA A 74 9.33 -12.81 6.30
C ALA A 74 9.21 -11.61 7.27
N ILE A 75 8.86 -10.43 6.75
CA ILE A 75 8.68 -9.21 7.56
C ILE A 75 7.21 -8.90 7.87
N SER A 76 6.27 -9.72 7.39
CA SER A 76 4.84 -9.41 7.52
C SER A 76 4.31 -9.48 8.95
N ILE A 77 4.88 -10.37 9.75
CA ILE A 77 4.56 -10.56 11.16
C ILE A 77 5.37 -9.67 12.10
N GLN A 78 6.34 -8.91 11.57
CA GLN A 78 7.16 -8.03 12.40
C GLN A 78 6.37 -6.80 12.84
N PRO A 79 6.58 -6.33 14.08
CA PRO A 79 5.99 -5.08 14.53
C PRO A 79 6.55 -3.92 13.70
N LEU A 80 5.66 -3.04 13.24
CA LEU A 80 6.07 -1.77 12.63
C LEU A 80 6.57 -0.84 13.74
N VAL A 81 7.87 -0.54 13.69
CA VAL A 81 8.54 0.39 14.60
C VAL A 81 8.82 1.68 13.84
N GLN A 82 8.56 2.83 14.46
CA GLN A 82 8.83 4.15 13.89
C GLN A 82 10.18 4.69 14.38
#